data_AF-A0A060CJT5-F1
#
_entry.id   AF-A0A060CJT5-F1
#
_cell.length_a   1.000
_cell.length_b   1.000
_cell.length_c   1.000
_cell.angle_alpha   90.00
_cell.angle_beta   90.00
_cell.angle_gamma   90.00
#
_symmetry.space_group_name_H-M   'P 1'
#
loop_
_entity.id
_entity.type
_entity.pdbx_description
1 polymer ?
#
loop_
_entity_poly.entity_id
_entity_poly.type
_entity_poly.pdbx_seq_one_letter_code
_entity_poly.pdbx_strand_id
1 'polypeptide(L)'
;HINGTKILGNIFLDGYHGLTKQMTTGLLKKDSDGNYLIVDKLLEIAVKMGFDGWFWNNEPNGAQPDGTILPYKTVVEILKQLQNKIDSNPEYSNLIIFSYKNQGTLQYDQTGTP
;
A
#
# COMPACT_ATOMS: atom_id res chain seq x y z
N HIS A 1 7.63 -4.67 -19.42
CA HIS A 1 8.84 -5.52 -19.31
C HIS A 1 9.71 -5.60 -20.56
N ILE A 2 9.18 -5.79 -21.78
CA ILE A 2 10.01 -5.90 -23.00
C ILE A 2 11.03 -4.76 -23.12
N ASN A 3 10.66 -3.55 -22.68
CA ASN A 3 11.52 -2.36 -22.71
C ASN A 3 12.30 -2.11 -21.40
N GLY A 4 12.41 -3.10 -20.50
CA GLY A 4 13.11 -2.98 -19.22
C GLY A 4 12.39 -2.18 -18.13
N THR A 5 11.22 -1.61 -18.41
CA THR A 5 10.46 -0.83 -17.42
C THR A 5 9.72 -1.73 -16.42
N LYS A 6 9.89 -1.43 -15.13
CA LYS A 6 9.15 -2.03 -14.02
C LYS A 6 7.71 -1.50 -13.98
N ILE A 7 6.75 -2.38 -13.69
CA ILE A 7 5.32 -2.11 -13.63
C ILE A 7 4.81 -2.47 -12.23
N LEU A 8 4.15 -1.51 -11.58
CA LEU A 8 3.60 -1.69 -10.24
C LEU A 8 2.08 -1.72 -10.28
N GLY A 9 1.48 -2.58 -9.47
CA GLY A 9 0.08 -2.48 -9.12
C GLY A 9 -0.16 -1.26 -8.22
N ASN A 10 -1.40 -0.76 -8.18
CA ASN A 10 -1.79 0.34 -7.31
C ASN A 10 -2.74 -0.17 -6.22
N ILE A 11 -2.44 0.17 -4.96
CA ILE A 11 -3.32 -0.03 -3.81
C ILE A 11 -3.78 1.37 -3.39
N PHE A 12 -5.05 1.67 -3.64
CA PHE A 12 -5.62 2.97 -3.33
C PHE A 12 -6.72 2.84 -2.28
N LEU A 13 -6.54 3.52 -1.15
CA LEU A 13 -7.50 3.56 -0.06
C LEU A 13 -8.10 4.96 0.00
N ASP A 14 -9.31 5.16 -0.53
CA ASP A 14 -9.93 6.49 -0.66
C ASP A 14 -11.08 6.71 0.33
N GLY A 15 -10.78 7.32 1.47
CA GLY A 15 -11.78 7.66 2.49
C GLY A 15 -12.76 8.76 2.08
N TYR A 16 -12.40 9.61 1.12
CA TYR A 16 -13.22 10.76 0.71
C TYR A 16 -14.36 10.33 -0.23
N HIS A 17 -14.09 9.35 -1.11
CA HIS A 17 -15.06 8.88 -2.10
C HIS A 17 -15.72 7.54 -1.74
N GLY A 18 -15.65 7.10 -0.48
CA GLY A 18 -16.54 6.06 0.04
C GLY A 18 -15.89 4.82 0.65
N LEU A 19 -14.57 4.77 0.84
CA LEU A 19 -13.98 3.75 1.70
C LEU A 19 -14.52 3.92 3.13
N THR A 20 -14.99 2.83 3.72
CA THR A 20 -15.45 2.81 5.11
C THR A 20 -14.63 1.84 5.96
N LYS A 21 -14.62 2.04 7.28
CA LYS A 21 -13.97 1.12 8.23
C LYS A 21 -14.48 -0.32 8.13
N GLN A 22 -15.74 -0.52 7.79
CA GLN A 22 -16.29 -1.87 7.61
C GLN A 22 -15.70 -2.56 6.38
N MET A 23 -15.46 -1.81 5.31
CA MET A 23 -14.85 -2.34 4.07
C MET A 23 -13.38 -2.71 4.27
N THR A 24 -12.67 -2.11 5.24
CA THR A 24 -11.27 -2.48 5.53
C THR A 24 -11.14 -3.79 6.31
N THR A 25 -12.23 -4.39 6.81
CA THR A 25 -12.15 -5.61 7.64
C THR A 25 -11.41 -6.77 6.96
N GLY A 26 -11.62 -6.98 5.66
CA GLY A 26 -10.89 -7.98 4.88
C GLY A 26 -9.39 -7.67 4.76
N LEU A 27 -9.06 -6.41 4.48
CA LEU A 27 -7.67 -5.91 4.42
C LEU A 27 -6.94 -6.11 5.75
N LEU A 28 -7.64 -5.92 6.85
CA LEU A 28 -7.09 -5.96 8.22
C LEU A 28 -7.14 -7.34 8.87
N LYS A 29 -7.61 -8.36 8.16
CA LYS A 29 -7.68 -9.71 8.69
C LYS A 29 -6.27 -10.25 8.93
N LYS A 30 -6.06 -10.82 10.12
CA LYS A 30 -4.80 -11.43 10.55
C LYS A 30 -4.93 -12.94 10.72
N ASP A 31 -3.82 -13.65 10.62
CA ASP A 31 -3.68 -15.04 11.07
C ASP A 31 -3.51 -15.14 12.61
N SER A 32 -3.30 -16.35 13.13
CA SER A 32 -3.07 -16.61 14.57
C SER A 32 -1.78 -16.00 15.10
N ASP A 33 -0.81 -15.74 14.22
CA ASP A 33 0.52 -15.24 14.56
C ASP A 33 0.58 -13.70 14.48
N GLY A 34 -0.53 -13.07 14.07
CA GLY A 34 -0.67 -11.61 13.96
C GLY A 34 -0.21 -11.04 12.63
N ASN A 35 0.04 -11.87 11.61
CA ASN A 35 0.38 -11.41 10.27
C ASN A 35 -0.85 -11.04 9.47
N TYR A 36 -0.79 -9.96 8.71
CA TYR A 36 -1.89 -9.53 7.84
C TYR A 36 -1.98 -10.43 6.62
N LEU A 37 -3.13 -11.08 6.42
CA LEU A 37 -3.34 -12.02 5.31
C LEU A 37 -3.23 -11.36 3.93
N ILE A 38 -3.48 -10.05 3.84
CA ILE A 38 -3.32 -9.31 2.59
C ILE A 38 -1.87 -9.31 2.09
N VAL A 39 -0.87 -9.38 2.98
CA VAL A 39 0.55 -9.37 2.62
C VAL A 39 0.86 -10.53 1.67
N ASP A 40 0.41 -11.74 2.01
CA ASP A 40 0.60 -12.92 1.17
C ASP A 40 -0.11 -12.80 -0.17
N LYS A 41 -1.31 -12.23 -0.18
CA LYS A 41 -2.07 -12.03 -1.42
C LYS A 41 -1.44 -11.02 -2.34
N LEU A 42 -0.84 -9.95 -1.82
CA LEU A 42 -0.14 -8.96 -2.65
C LEU A 42 1.10 -9.56 -3.31
N LEU A 43 1.86 -10.39 -2.59
CA LEU A 43 3.02 -11.10 -3.14
C LEU A 43 2.59 -12.13 -4.19
N GLU A 44 1.59 -12.96 -3.88
CA GLU A 44 1.04 -13.96 -4.79
C GLU A 44 0.53 -13.32 -6.09
N ILE A 45 -0.23 -12.23 -6.00
CA ILE A 45 -0.74 -11.51 -7.17
C ILE A 45 0.42 -10.95 -8.01
N ALA A 46 1.40 -10.30 -7.39
CA ALA A 46 2.52 -9.71 -8.12
C ALA A 46 3.31 -10.77 -8.89
N VAL A 47 3.65 -11.90 -8.26
CA VAL A 47 4.36 -13.00 -8.92
C VAL A 47 3.51 -13.63 -10.02
N LYS A 48 2.25 -13.98 -9.71
CA LYS A 48 1.38 -14.70 -10.65
C LYS A 48 1.00 -13.88 -11.87
N MET A 49 0.81 -12.57 -11.70
CA MET A 49 0.47 -11.65 -12.80
C MET A 49 1.71 -11.08 -13.50
N GLY A 50 2.91 -11.29 -12.95
CA GLY A 50 4.14 -10.72 -13.48
C GLY A 50 4.21 -9.20 -13.33
N PHE A 51 3.89 -8.68 -12.14
CA PHE A 51 4.20 -7.29 -11.76
C PHE A 51 5.51 -7.23 -10.97
N ASP A 52 6.11 -6.04 -10.90
CA ASP A 52 7.35 -5.80 -10.14
C ASP A 52 7.09 -5.28 -8.73
N GLY A 53 5.84 -5.31 -8.26
CA GLY A 53 5.46 -4.92 -6.91
C GLY A 53 4.32 -3.91 -6.87
N TRP A 54 4.34 -3.04 -5.85
CA TRP A 54 3.16 -2.25 -5.47
C TRP A 54 3.49 -0.81 -5.14
N PHE A 55 2.61 0.08 -5.60
CA PHE A 55 2.48 1.44 -5.10
C PHE A 55 1.29 1.51 -4.14
N TRP A 56 1.54 1.92 -2.90
CA TRP A 56 0.52 2.10 -1.88
C TRP A 56 0.17 3.59 -1.75
N ASN A 57 -0.98 3.97 -2.31
CA ASN A 57 -1.54 5.29 -2.10
C ASN A 57 -2.45 5.30 -0.86
N ASN A 58 -1.93 5.85 0.24
CA ASN A 58 -2.58 5.83 1.53
C ASN A 58 -3.41 7.08 1.81
N GLU A 59 -4.68 7.09 1.39
CA GLU A 59 -5.63 8.18 1.66
C GLU A 59 -6.89 7.74 2.45
N PRO A 60 -6.84 6.74 3.36
CA PRO A 60 -8.05 6.21 3.97
C PRO A 60 -8.77 7.23 4.85
N ASN A 61 -8.09 8.30 5.24
CA ASN A 61 -8.59 9.37 6.09
C ASN A 61 -8.49 10.74 5.36
N GLY A 62 -8.34 10.73 4.04
CA GLY A 62 -8.01 11.92 3.24
C GLY A 62 -6.74 12.61 3.74
N ALA A 63 -6.79 13.94 3.90
CA ALA A 63 -5.67 14.75 4.37
C ALA A 63 -5.34 14.57 5.88
N GLN A 64 -6.13 13.80 6.65
CA GLN A 64 -5.90 13.58 8.08
C GLN A 64 -5.08 12.31 8.31
N PRO A 65 -3.86 12.36 8.85
CA PRO A 65 -3.04 11.16 9.02
C PRO A 65 -3.64 10.11 9.98
N ASP A 66 -4.31 10.53 11.06
CA ASP A 66 -4.93 9.65 12.05
C ASP A 66 -6.46 9.87 12.14
N GLY A 67 -7.16 9.56 11.05
CA GLY A 67 -8.63 9.64 10.97
C GLY A 67 -9.34 8.37 11.48
N THR A 68 -10.63 8.27 11.15
CA THR A 68 -11.55 7.27 11.74
C THR A 68 -11.59 5.93 11.01
N ILE A 69 -11.04 5.85 9.79
CA ILE A 69 -11.19 4.67 8.91
C ILE A 69 -10.06 3.68 9.14
N LEU A 70 -8.81 4.12 8.97
CA LEU A 70 -7.64 3.25 9.09
C LEU A 70 -6.47 4.00 9.74
N PRO A 71 -5.97 3.56 10.90
CA PRO A 71 -4.80 4.19 11.52
C PRO A 71 -3.55 4.07 10.64
N TYR A 72 -2.75 5.12 10.55
CA TYR A 72 -1.51 5.10 9.74
C TYR A 72 -0.53 4.01 10.21
N LYS A 73 -0.44 3.79 11.53
CA LYS A 73 0.38 2.71 12.12
C LYS A 73 0.07 1.33 11.53
N THR A 74 -1.21 1.04 11.29
CA THR A 74 -1.64 -0.24 10.72
C THR A 74 -1.07 -0.45 9.32
N VAL A 75 -1.05 0.60 8.50
CA VAL A 75 -0.46 0.56 7.16
C VAL A 75 1.05 0.37 7.23
N VAL A 76 1.73 1.07 8.14
CA VAL A 76 3.17 0.87 8.39
C VAL A 76 3.48 -0.57 8.79
N GLU A 77 2.65 -1.20 9.63
CA GLU A 77 2.82 -2.62 10.01
C GLU A 77 2.66 -3.55 8.80
N ILE A 78 1.65 -3.33 7.95
CA ILE A 78 1.45 -4.12 6.72
C ILE A 78 2.67 -3.99 5.80
N LEU A 79 3.12 -2.76 5.53
CA LEU A 79 4.27 -2.51 4.65
C LEU A 79 5.56 -3.11 5.20
N LYS A 80 5.77 -3.08 6.53
CA LYS A 80 6.90 -3.76 7.19
C LYS A 80 6.85 -5.27 7.01
N GLN A 81 5.67 -5.89 7.22
CA GLN A 81 5.53 -7.33 7.00
C GLN A 81 5.77 -7.69 5.54
N LEU A 82 5.27 -6.88 4.60
CA LEU A 82 5.50 -7.08 3.16
C LEU A 82 6.99 -6.99 2.81
N GLN A 83 7.69 -5.95 3.28
CA GLN A 83 9.13 -5.80 3.06
C GLN A 83 9.91 -6.96 3.68
N ASN A 84 9.60 -7.36 4.91
CA ASN A 84 10.27 -8.49 5.57
C ASN A 84 10.11 -9.79 4.77
N LYS A 85 8.93 -10.04 4.17
CA LYS A 85 8.72 -11.23 3.32
C LYS A 85 9.48 -11.14 1.99
N ILE A 86 9.61 -9.94 1.42
CA ILE A 86 10.44 -9.71 0.23
C ILE A 86 11.92 -10.00 0.54
N ASP A 87 12.42 -9.48 1.66
CA ASP A 87 13.83 -9.61 2.03
C ASP A 87 14.21 -11.05 2.42
N SER A 88 13.26 -11.82 2.97
CA SER A 88 13.50 -13.17 3.48
C SER A 88 13.20 -14.30 2.49
N ASN A 89 12.50 -14.03 1.38
CA ASN A 89 12.18 -15.03 0.37
C ASN A 89 12.75 -14.64 -1.02
N PRO A 90 13.71 -15.41 -1.55
CA PRO A 90 14.28 -15.18 -2.89
C PRO A 90 13.26 -15.10 -4.02
N GLU A 91 12.12 -15.79 -3.91
CA GLU A 91 11.01 -15.73 -4.87
C GLU A 91 10.49 -14.30 -5.07
N TYR A 92 10.52 -13.49 -4.02
CA TYR A 92 9.97 -12.14 -4.00
C TYR A 92 11.04 -11.05 -4.13
N SER A 93 12.32 -11.42 -4.20
CA SER A 93 13.47 -10.51 -4.11
C SER A 93 13.50 -9.36 -5.15
N ASN A 94 12.79 -9.51 -6.26
CA ASN A 94 12.71 -8.49 -7.31
C ASN A 94 11.55 -7.50 -7.12
N LEU A 95 10.62 -7.79 -6.19
CA LEU A 95 9.46 -6.94 -5.92
C LEU A 95 9.88 -5.67 -5.19
N ILE A 96 9.30 -4.55 -5.58
CA ILE A 96 9.54 -3.23 -4.97
C ILE A 96 8.23 -2.66 -4.43
N ILE A 97 8.35 -1.93 -3.31
CA ILE A 97 7.22 -1.29 -2.65
C ILE A 97 7.48 0.20 -2.54
N PHE A 98 6.52 1.01 -2.97
CA PHE A 98 6.50 2.44 -2.73
C PHE A 98 5.24 2.81 -1.95
N SER A 99 5.34 3.85 -1.11
CA SER A 99 4.21 4.43 -0.39
C SER A 99 4.40 5.93 -0.29
N TYR A 100 3.31 6.69 -0.36
CA TYR A 100 3.33 8.08 0.06
C TYR A 100 3.62 8.17 1.57
N LYS A 101 4.48 9.11 1.97
CA LYS A 101 4.49 9.65 3.33
C LYS A 101 3.57 10.85 3.31
N ASN A 102 2.47 10.78 4.04
CA ASN A 102 1.51 11.88 4.15
C ASN A 102 2.28 13.13 4.64
N GLN A 103 2.38 14.16 3.77
CA GLN A 103 3.04 15.49 3.88
C GLN A 103 3.54 16.00 2.51
N GLY A 104 3.46 15.20 1.44
CA GLY A 104 3.63 15.68 0.07
C GLY A 104 2.38 16.40 -0.46
N THR A 105 1.92 17.46 0.20
CA THR A 105 1.03 18.40 -0.48
C THR A 105 1.84 19.09 -1.57
N LEU A 106 1.41 18.97 -2.83
CA LEU A 106 1.79 19.96 -3.85
C LEU A 106 1.21 21.29 -3.34
N GLN A 107 2.09 22.12 -2.81
CA GLN A 107 1.73 23.46 -2.39
C GLN A 107 1.56 24.26 -3.67
N TYR A 108 0.31 24.34 -4.14
CA TYR A 108 -0.01 25.20 -5.23
C TYR A 108 0.27 26.64 -4.82
N ASP A 109 1.07 27.35 -5.60
CA ASP A 109 1.23 28.79 -5.41
C ASP A 109 -0.09 29.52 -5.71
N GLN A 110 -0.15 30.82 -5.47
CA GLN A 110 -1.35 31.64 -5.74
C GLN A 110 -1.76 31.65 -7.22
N THR A 111 -0.94 31.09 -8.12
CA THR A 111 -1.19 30.98 -9.55
C THR A 111 -1.68 29.58 -9.97
N GLY A 112 -1.76 28.64 -9.02
CA GLY A 112 -2.18 27.26 -9.29
C GLY A 112 -1.08 26.41 -9.91
N THR A 113 0.19 26.76 -9.71
CA THR A 113 1.33 25.91 -10.11
C THR A 113 1.71 24.98 -8.96
N PRO A 114 1.75 23.64 -9.16
CA PRO A 114 2.10 22.67 -8.13
C PRO A 114 3.49 22.84 -7.51
#